data_AF-A0A950RJN7-F1
#
_entry.id   AF-A0A950RJN7-F1
#
_cell.length_a   1.000
_cell.length_b   1.000
_cell.length_c   1.000
_cell.angle_alpha   90.00
_cell.angle_beta   90.00
_cell.angle_gamma   90.00
#
_symmetry.space_group_name_H-M   'P 1'
#
loop_
_entity.id
_entity.type
_entity.pdbx_description
1 polymer ?
#
loop_
_entity_poly.entity_id
_entity_poly.type
_entity_poly.pdbx_seq_one_letter_code
_entity_poly.pdbx_strand_id
1 'polypeptide(L)'
;MESRRSRIEPEILESELVLLLTLLITWVVLVVVLWAGSLWLQSWLYSEPAPDLFWRAPAAAGAVTLFLAVWCLMDYKTRDPSSPDPRFDSLFFFGPTQTKVYPLFRSVKNRQETVYQLTNGEFHMMAFPYTKWTVSDEVIVEEGGQEDHFKPDRDDKGYYKREPYNPPWGLGWLVGPGPARPLRYHDPEGRVMTEDAIGQVTTFRWGLFLVNLLLNLVHLALWFVCFWLLLRYQWPHALGLAFCFWILMTVAIIHMLAAMATQKG
;
A
#
# COMPACT_ATOMS: atom_id res chain seq x y z
N MET A 1 -14.97 12.75 -31.11
CA MET A 1 -15.09 11.96 -29.87
C MET A 1 -15.10 10.45 -30.15
N GLU A 2 -15.64 9.96 -31.28
CA GLU A 2 -15.57 8.55 -31.73
C GLU A 2 -14.17 7.90 -31.70
N SER A 3 -13.12 8.64 -32.11
CA SER A 3 -11.78 8.09 -32.30
C SER A 3 -11.04 7.68 -31.02
N ARG A 4 -11.41 8.19 -29.84
CA ARG A 4 -10.83 7.73 -28.57
C ARG A 4 -11.45 6.41 -28.11
N ARG A 5 -12.72 6.16 -28.44
CA ARG A 5 -13.46 5.00 -27.94
C ARG A 5 -12.97 3.70 -28.57
N SER A 6 -12.66 3.72 -29.88
CA SER A 6 -12.18 2.53 -30.61
C SER A 6 -10.76 2.09 -30.24
N ARG A 7 -9.97 2.95 -29.57
CA ARG A 7 -8.59 2.62 -29.14
C ARG A 7 -8.55 2.04 -27.72
N ILE A 8 -9.52 2.38 -26.88
CA ILE A 8 -9.57 1.98 -25.46
C ILE A 8 -10.07 0.53 -25.29
N GLU A 9 -11.03 0.07 -26.12
CA GLU A 9 -11.57 -1.28 -26.02
C GLU A 9 -10.56 -2.43 -26.19
N PRO A 10 -9.63 -2.42 -27.19
CA PRO A 10 -8.66 -3.51 -27.33
C PRO A 10 -7.65 -3.58 -26.18
N GLU A 11 -7.26 -2.44 -25.58
CA GLU A 11 -6.29 -2.41 -24.48
C GLU A 11 -6.85 -3.03 -23.19
N ILE A 12 -8.13 -2.78 -22.89
CA ILE A 12 -8.82 -3.37 -21.74
C ILE A 12 -8.89 -4.90 -21.90
N LEU A 13 -9.30 -5.39 -23.08
CA LEU A 13 -9.41 -6.83 -23.36
C LEU A 13 -8.08 -7.56 -23.22
N GLU A 14 -6.96 -6.94 -23.63
CA GLU A 14 -5.63 -7.51 -23.42
C GLU A 14 -5.29 -7.67 -21.95
N SER A 15 -5.57 -6.65 -21.12
CA SER A 15 -5.26 -6.68 -19.68
C SER A 15 -6.05 -7.76 -18.94
N GLU A 16 -7.33 -7.91 -19.27
CA GLU A 16 -8.22 -8.93 -18.69
C GLU A 16 -7.75 -10.35 -19.06
N LEU A 17 -7.36 -10.55 -20.32
CA LEU A 17 -6.86 -11.83 -20.79
C LEU A 17 -5.55 -12.22 -20.10
N VAL A 18 -4.62 -11.27 -19.93
CA VAL A 18 -3.36 -11.51 -19.21
C VAL A 18 -3.62 -11.87 -17.74
N LEU A 19 -4.55 -11.18 -17.07
CA LEU A 19 -4.92 -11.50 -15.69
C LEU A 19 -5.54 -12.90 -15.58
N LEU A 20 -6.50 -13.23 -16.45
CA LEU A 20 -7.13 -14.56 -16.48
C LEU A 20 -6.12 -15.67 -16.76
N LEU A 21 -5.22 -15.46 -17.72
CA LEU A 21 -4.16 -16.41 -18.03
C LEU A 21 -3.21 -16.60 -16.83
N THR A 22 -2.87 -15.51 -16.15
CA THR A 22 -1.99 -15.56 -14.97
C THR A 22 -2.66 -16.34 -13.83
N LEU A 23 -3.94 -16.07 -13.55
CA LEU A 23 -4.73 -16.82 -12.56
C LEU A 23 -4.84 -18.31 -12.93
N LEU A 24 -5.03 -18.64 -14.21
CA LEU A 24 -5.06 -20.01 -14.69
C LEU A 24 -3.72 -20.72 -14.49
N ILE A 25 -2.61 -20.07 -14.84
CA ILE A 25 -1.26 -20.61 -14.63
C ILE A 25 -1.00 -20.79 -13.14
N THR A 26 -1.34 -19.80 -12.31
CA THR A 26 -1.23 -19.90 -10.85
C THR A 26 -2.02 -21.10 -10.33
N TRP A 27 -3.27 -21.31 -10.79
CA TRP A 27 -4.07 -22.46 -10.41
C TRP A 27 -3.38 -23.78 -10.78
N VAL A 28 -2.94 -23.95 -12.03
CA VAL A 28 -2.25 -25.18 -12.49
C VAL A 28 -0.98 -25.44 -11.68
N VAL A 29 -0.16 -24.42 -11.44
CA VAL A 29 1.06 -24.53 -10.62
C VAL A 29 0.70 -24.95 -9.19
N LEU A 30 -0.32 -24.33 -8.59
CA LEU A 30 -0.80 -24.71 -7.26
C LEU A 30 -1.31 -26.15 -7.22
N VAL A 31 -2.01 -26.64 -8.24
CA VAL A 31 -2.43 -28.05 -8.31
C VAL A 31 -1.21 -28.96 -8.24
N VAL A 32 -0.21 -28.73 -9.07
CA VAL A 32 1.01 -29.56 -9.13
C VAL A 32 1.76 -29.49 -7.81
N VAL A 33 1.98 -28.29 -7.26
CA VAL A 33 2.70 -28.09 -6.00
C VAL A 33 1.97 -28.74 -4.82
N LEU A 34 0.65 -28.55 -4.72
CA LEU A 34 -0.12 -29.13 -3.62
C LEU A 34 -0.23 -30.65 -3.75
N TRP A 35 -0.36 -31.18 -4.95
CA TRP A 35 -0.41 -32.63 -5.16
C TRP A 35 0.94 -33.29 -4.91
N ALA A 36 1.99 -32.88 -5.62
CA ALA A 36 3.32 -33.47 -5.50
C ALA A 36 3.96 -33.17 -4.13
N GLY A 37 3.80 -31.95 -3.63
CA GLY A 37 4.29 -31.55 -2.31
C GLY A 37 3.60 -32.30 -1.18
N SER A 38 2.30 -32.56 -1.28
CA SER A 38 1.60 -33.39 -0.29
C SER A 38 2.10 -34.83 -0.31
N LEU A 39 2.29 -35.45 -1.48
CA LEU A 39 2.85 -36.80 -1.58
C LEU A 39 4.27 -36.88 -0.99
N TRP A 40 5.11 -35.91 -1.33
CA TRP A 40 6.48 -35.85 -0.82
C TRP A 40 6.53 -35.67 0.70
N LEU A 41 5.77 -34.70 1.23
CA LEU A 41 5.69 -34.46 2.67
C LEU A 41 5.09 -35.65 3.42
N GLN A 42 4.05 -36.28 2.87
CA GLN A 42 3.42 -37.44 3.49
C GLN A 42 4.37 -38.62 3.50
N SER A 43 5.13 -38.86 2.43
CA SER A 43 6.14 -39.92 2.40
C SER A 43 7.29 -39.69 3.39
N TRP A 44 7.59 -38.43 3.74
CA TRP A 44 8.68 -38.09 4.65
C TRP A 44 8.24 -38.08 6.13
N LEU A 45 7.05 -37.54 6.41
CA LEU A 45 6.54 -37.34 7.79
C LEU A 45 5.61 -38.46 8.26
N TYR A 46 4.95 -39.18 7.35
CA TYR A 46 3.89 -40.14 7.66
C TYR A 46 4.09 -41.45 6.88
N SER A 47 3.41 -42.51 7.32
CA SER A 47 3.56 -43.85 6.71
C SER A 47 2.56 -44.11 5.58
N GLU A 48 1.46 -43.36 5.52
CA GLU A 48 0.39 -43.57 4.55
C GLU A 48 -0.03 -42.25 3.90
N PRO A 49 -0.11 -42.18 2.55
CA PRO A 49 -0.60 -41.00 1.87
C PRO A 49 -2.10 -40.82 2.12
N ALA A 50 -2.54 -39.57 2.20
CA ALA A 50 -3.95 -39.26 2.37
C ALA A 50 -4.75 -39.73 1.14
N PRO A 51 -5.91 -40.38 1.34
CA PRO A 51 -6.75 -40.80 0.24
C PRO A 51 -7.29 -39.60 -0.54
N ASP A 52 -7.63 -39.86 -1.79
CA ASP A 52 -8.32 -38.96 -2.71
C ASP A 52 -7.60 -37.63 -3.01
N LEU A 53 -6.27 -37.60 -2.90
CA LEU A 53 -5.48 -36.40 -3.17
C LEU A 53 -5.71 -35.83 -4.58
N PHE A 54 -6.09 -36.68 -5.54
CA PHE A 54 -6.32 -36.33 -6.95
C PHE A 54 -7.40 -35.26 -7.15
N TRP A 55 -8.43 -35.16 -6.30
CA TRP A 55 -9.44 -34.10 -6.39
C TRP A 55 -9.26 -33.02 -5.31
N ARG A 56 -8.69 -33.39 -4.16
CA ARG A 56 -8.51 -32.48 -3.03
C ARG A 56 -7.48 -31.41 -3.35
N ALA A 57 -6.36 -31.77 -3.99
CA ALA A 57 -5.33 -30.81 -4.38
C ALA A 57 -5.85 -29.78 -5.40
N PRO A 58 -6.54 -30.19 -6.49
CA PRO A 58 -7.24 -29.25 -7.37
C PRO A 58 -8.27 -28.36 -6.67
N ALA A 59 -9.06 -28.91 -5.75
CA ALA A 59 -10.06 -28.15 -5.01
C ALA A 59 -9.41 -27.08 -4.11
N ALA A 60 -8.35 -27.43 -3.38
CA ALA A 60 -7.59 -26.49 -2.56
C ALA A 60 -6.93 -25.39 -3.39
N ALA A 61 -6.26 -25.75 -4.49
CA ALA A 61 -5.70 -24.80 -5.44
C ALA A 61 -6.78 -23.87 -6.01
N GLY A 62 -7.96 -24.42 -6.34
CA GLY A 62 -9.11 -23.67 -6.81
C GLY A 62 -9.61 -22.66 -5.79
N ALA A 63 -9.73 -23.06 -4.52
CA ALA A 63 -10.16 -22.17 -3.44
C ALA A 63 -9.19 -20.99 -3.25
N VAL A 64 -7.88 -21.26 -3.23
CA VAL A 64 -6.85 -20.20 -3.13
C VAL A 64 -6.88 -19.30 -4.36
N THR A 65 -6.96 -19.85 -5.56
CA THR A 65 -6.98 -19.05 -6.80
C THR A 65 -8.23 -18.18 -6.87
N LEU A 66 -9.39 -18.72 -6.49
CA LEU A 66 -10.65 -17.96 -6.45
C LEU A 66 -10.54 -16.79 -5.46
N PHE A 67 -9.96 -17.02 -4.29
CA PHE A 67 -9.72 -15.96 -3.32
C PHE A 67 -8.79 -14.87 -3.90
N LEU A 68 -7.70 -15.25 -4.56
CA LEU A 68 -6.82 -14.29 -5.25
C LEU A 68 -7.56 -13.52 -6.34
N ALA A 69 -8.41 -14.19 -7.13
CA ALA A 69 -9.22 -13.53 -8.15
C ALA A 69 -10.19 -12.49 -7.56
N VAL A 70 -10.83 -12.81 -6.43
CA VAL A 70 -11.68 -11.87 -5.69
C VAL A 70 -10.85 -10.69 -5.17
N TRP A 71 -9.66 -10.93 -4.62
CA TRP A 71 -8.77 -9.87 -4.18
C TRP A 71 -8.37 -8.95 -5.32
N CYS A 72 -7.91 -9.50 -6.46
CA CYS A 72 -7.58 -8.72 -7.65
C CYS A 72 -8.79 -7.91 -8.16
N LEU A 73 -9.99 -8.49 -8.14
CA LEU A 73 -11.20 -7.79 -8.54
C LEU A 73 -11.55 -6.63 -7.59
N MET A 74 -11.35 -6.80 -6.28
CA MET A 74 -11.54 -5.74 -5.30
C MET A 74 -10.55 -4.59 -5.52
N ASP A 75 -9.28 -4.90 -5.76
CA ASP A 75 -8.26 -3.87 -6.06
C ASP A 75 -8.61 -3.13 -7.35
N TYR A 76 -8.93 -3.87 -8.43
CA TYR A 76 -9.35 -3.30 -9.70
C TYR A 76 -10.56 -2.35 -9.56
N LYS A 77 -11.61 -2.79 -8.85
CA LYS A 77 -12.85 -1.99 -8.68
C LYS A 77 -12.68 -0.77 -7.79
N THR A 78 -11.77 -0.83 -6.83
CA THR A 78 -11.58 0.27 -5.89
C THR A 78 -10.51 1.24 -6.35
N ARG A 79 -9.78 0.94 -7.42
CA ARG A 79 -8.63 1.72 -7.88
C ARG A 79 -8.95 3.18 -8.10
N ASP A 80 -8.03 4.03 -7.64
CA ASP A 80 -8.08 5.46 -7.89
C ASP A 80 -7.35 5.79 -9.20
N PRO A 81 -7.98 6.44 -10.18
CA PRO A 81 -7.26 6.90 -11.39
C PRO A 81 -6.15 7.90 -11.08
N SER A 82 -6.21 8.58 -9.94
CA SER A 82 -5.24 9.61 -9.54
C SER A 82 -4.04 9.07 -8.75
N SER A 83 -4.03 7.77 -8.40
CA SER A 83 -2.94 7.14 -7.66
C SER A 83 -2.38 5.95 -8.45
N PRO A 84 -1.06 5.90 -8.71
CA PRO A 84 -0.45 4.77 -9.41
C PRO A 84 -0.36 3.50 -8.55
N ASP A 85 -0.52 3.63 -7.23
CA ASP A 85 -0.32 2.54 -6.29
C ASP A 85 -1.60 1.70 -6.09
N PRO A 86 -1.47 0.37 -5.91
CA PRO A 86 -2.60 -0.50 -5.61
C PRO A 86 -3.24 -0.09 -4.28
N ARG A 87 -4.56 -0.21 -4.18
CA ARG A 87 -5.28 0.12 -2.94
C ARG A 87 -5.18 -1.02 -1.92
N PHE A 88 -5.16 -2.26 -2.39
CA PHE A 88 -4.92 -3.42 -1.55
C PHE A 88 -3.61 -4.09 -1.96
N ASP A 89 -2.72 -4.30 -1.00
CA ASP A 89 -1.44 -4.97 -1.24
C ASP A 89 -1.12 -5.92 -0.07
N SER A 90 -0.13 -6.75 -0.26
CA SER A 90 0.53 -7.55 0.76
C SER A 90 0.85 -6.73 2.03
N LEU A 91 0.75 -7.33 3.22
CA LEU A 91 1.09 -6.64 4.49
C LEU A 91 2.51 -6.05 4.49
N PHE A 92 3.41 -6.57 3.65
CA PHE A 92 4.80 -6.13 3.56
C PHE A 92 4.98 -4.90 2.68
N PHE A 93 4.05 -4.63 1.76
CA PHE A 93 4.14 -3.53 0.79
C PHE A 93 2.99 -2.50 0.95
N PHE A 94 1.97 -2.83 1.73
CA PHE A 94 0.82 -1.98 1.95
C PHE A 94 1.17 -0.71 2.74
N GLY A 95 0.90 0.45 2.14
CA GLY A 95 0.91 1.76 2.78
C GLY A 95 -0.49 2.14 3.30
N PRO A 96 -0.73 2.14 4.63
CA PRO A 96 -2.01 2.62 5.17
C PRO A 96 -2.17 4.14 5.01
N THR A 97 -1.11 4.84 4.65
CA THR A 97 -1.08 6.29 4.49
C THR A 97 -1.42 6.70 3.07
N GLN A 98 -2.18 7.78 2.92
CA GLN A 98 -2.36 8.47 1.64
C GLN A 98 -1.77 9.86 1.74
N THR A 99 -0.87 10.17 0.82
CA THR A 99 -0.35 11.52 0.65
C THR A 99 -1.26 12.26 -0.31
N LYS A 100 -1.93 13.29 0.20
CA LYS A 100 -2.72 14.20 -0.62
C LYS A 100 -1.87 15.42 -0.94
N VAL A 101 -1.73 15.73 -2.22
CA VAL A 101 -0.98 16.89 -2.71
C VAL A 101 -1.95 18.02 -3.03
N TYR A 102 -1.74 19.17 -2.41
CA TYR A 102 -2.43 20.43 -2.67
C TYR A 102 -1.60 21.22 -3.67
N PRO A 103 -2.02 21.31 -4.95
CA PRO A 103 -1.26 22.02 -5.97
C PRO A 103 -1.22 23.53 -5.74
N LEU A 104 -2.11 24.04 -4.89
CA LEU A 104 -2.24 25.45 -4.53
C LEU A 104 -2.37 25.53 -3.01
N PHE A 105 -1.60 26.43 -2.40
CA PHE A 105 -1.77 26.78 -0.98
C PHE A 105 -1.43 28.25 -0.75
N ARG A 106 -1.94 28.80 0.35
CA ARG A 106 -1.66 30.17 0.78
C ARG A 106 -0.76 30.15 2.01
N SER A 107 0.31 30.90 1.95
CA SER A 107 1.31 31.00 3.00
C SER A 107 1.15 32.35 3.70
N VAL A 108 0.98 32.34 5.01
CA VAL A 108 0.82 33.57 5.80
C VAL A 108 2.10 33.82 6.56
N LYS A 109 2.76 34.96 6.31
CA LYS A 109 3.99 35.37 7.00
C LYS A 109 3.90 36.83 7.37
N ASN A 110 4.09 37.17 8.65
CA ASN A 110 3.94 38.54 9.13
C ASN A 110 2.58 39.18 8.75
N ARG A 111 1.49 38.39 8.79
CA ARG A 111 0.13 38.79 8.36
C ARG A 111 -0.02 39.11 6.87
N GLN A 112 1.00 38.87 6.05
CA GLN A 112 0.89 38.94 4.61
C GLN A 112 0.63 37.55 4.05
N GLU A 113 -0.38 37.45 3.20
CA GLU A 113 -0.74 36.21 2.53
C GLU A 113 -0.10 36.17 1.14
N THR A 114 0.43 35.01 0.78
CA THR A 114 1.07 34.79 -0.51
C THR A 114 0.66 33.43 -1.05
N VAL A 115 0.18 33.39 -2.28
CA VAL A 115 -0.28 32.15 -2.90
C VAL A 115 0.87 31.46 -3.63
N TYR A 116 1.00 30.16 -3.37
CA TYR A 116 1.99 29.29 -3.99
C TYR A 116 1.30 28.24 -4.86
N GLN A 117 1.91 27.92 -5.99
CA GLN A 117 1.48 26.89 -6.92
C GLN A 117 2.59 25.89 -7.19
N LEU A 118 2.24 24.60 -7.22
CA LEU A 118 3.14 23.52 -7.60
C LEU A 118 3.42 23.58 -9.10
N THR A 119 4.67 23.86 -9.48
CA THR A 119 5.16 23.86 -10.85
C THR A 119 6.43 23.02 -10.91
N ASN A 120 6.46 22.00 -11.79
CA ASN A 120 7.62 21.09 -11.93
C ASN A 120 8.11 20.44 -10.62
N GLY A 121 7.19 20.16 -9.68
CA GLY A 121 7.52 19.55 -8.39
C GLY A 121 8.01 20.52 -7.31
N GLU A 122 8.15 21.82 -7.62
CA GLU A 122 8.49 22.86 -6.66
C GLU A 122 7.33 23.87 -6.50
N PHE A 123 7.19 24.41 -5.29
CA PHE A 123 6.20 25.46 -5.02
C PHE A 123 6.79 26.84 -5.26
N HIS A 124 6.20 27.57 -6.20
CA HIS A 124 6.57 28.94 -6.55
C HIS A 124 5.45 29.90 -6.22
N MET A 125 5.81 31.10 -5.78
CA MET A 125 4.86 32.20 -5.61
C MET A 125 4.20 32.54 -6.96
N MET A 126 2.87 32.74 -6.98
CA MET A 126 2.15 33.12 -8.21
C MET A 126 2.33 34.60 -8.59
N ALA A 127 2.83 35.43 -7.68
CA ALA A 127 3.18 36.82 -7.95
C ALA A 127 4.64 36.96 -8.39
N PHE A 128 4.93 37.89 -9.30
CA PHE A 128 6.30 38.23 -9.68
C PHE A 128 6.94 39.12 -8.60
N PRO A 129 8.20 38.89 -8.19
CA PRO A 129 9.15 37.89 -8.71
C PRO A 129 8.90 36.47 -8.20
N TYR A 130 9.12 35.44 -9.03
CA TYR A 130 8.97 34.03 -8.62
C TYR A 130 9.98 33.66 -7.53
N THR A 131 9.54 33.66 -6.28
CA THR A 131 10.35 33.23 -5.13
C THR A 131 9.96 31.83 -4.69
N LYS A 132 10.97 31.05 -4.28
CA LYS A 132 10.76 29.75 -3.63
C LYS A 132 10.11 29.98 -2.27
N TRP A 133 9.23 29.07 -1.88
CA TRP A 133 8.60 29.12 -0.57
C TRP A 133 9.63 29.15 0.56
N THR A 134 9.31 29.89 1.63
CA THR A 134 10.09 29.95 2.87
C THR A 134 9.15 29.75 4.06
N VAL A 135 9.71 29.34 5.20
CA VAL A 135 8.97 29.16 6.46
C VAL A 135 8.00 30.31 6.73
N SER A 136 6.76 29.94 7.06
CA SER A 136 5.63 30.82 7.29
C SER A 136 5.04 30.63 8.69
N ASP A 137 4.24 31.60 9.13
CA ASP A 137 3.54 31.53 10.41
C ASP A 137 2.31 30.60 10.33
N GLU A 138 1.78 30.38 9.13
CA GLU A 138 0.64 29.53 8.84
C GLU A 138 0.62 29.15 7.35
N VAL A 139 0.04 27.99 7.05
CA VAL A 139 -0.19 27.49 5.69
C VAL A 139 -1.66 27.11 5.60
N ILE A 140 -2.36 27.69 4.62
CA ILE A 140 -3.78 27.51 4.40
C ILE A 140 -3.97 26.74 3.11
N VAL A 141 -4.67 25.62 3.17
CA VAL A 141 -5.05 24.83 1.98
C VAL A 141 -6.56 24.80 1.87
N GLU A 142 -7.08 24.72 0.64
CA GLU A 142 -8.52 24.63 0.41
C GLU A 142 -8.89 23.17 0.07
N GLU A 143 -9.83 22.60 0.82
CA GLU A 143 -10.36 21.26 0.63
C GLU A 143 -11.90 21.32 0.63
N GLY A 144 -12.53 21.00 -0.51
CA GLY A 144 -14.00 20.93 -0.60
C GLY A 144 -14.73 22.25 -0.30
N GLY A 145 -14.07 23.39 -0.53
CA GLY A 145 -14.60 24.72 -0.20
C GLY A 145 -14.46 25.11 1.28
N GLN A 146 -13.74 24.33 2.06
CA GLN A 146 -13.32 24.66 3.42
C GLN A 146 -11.82 24.96 3.46
N GLU A 147 -11.42 25.87 4.33
CA GLU A 147 -10.03 26.28 4.52
C GLU A 147 -9.44 25.57 5.73
N ASP A 148 -8.37 24.81 5.49
CA ASP A 148 -7.64 24.09 6.52
C ASP A 148 -6.36 24.85 6.87
N HIS A 149 -6.22 25.16 8.15
CA HIS A 149 -5.15 26.00 8.68
C HIS A 149 -4.08 25.15 9.37
N PHE A 150 -2.89 25.10 8.77
CA PHE A 150 -1.73 24.40 9.28
C PHE A 150 -0.79 25.38 9.96
N LYS A 151 -0.60 25.22 11.29
CA LYS A 151 0.25 26.11 12.10
C LYS A 151 1.52 25.38 12.52
N PRO A 152 2.69 26.04 12.45
CA PRO A 152 3.95 25.42 12.84
C PRO A 152 4.02 25.23 14.35
N ASP A 153 4.67 24.15 14.78
CA ASP A 153 4.98 23.95 16.18
C ASP A 153 5.89 25.07 16.70
N ARG A 154 5.55 25.63 17.86
CA ARG A 154 6.34 26.65 18.56
C ARG A 154 6.72 26.16 19.94
N ASP A 155 7.88 26.59 20.41
CA ASP A 155 8.31 26.39 21.80
C ASP A 155 7.64 27.39 22.74
N ASP A 156 7.87 27.26 24.05
CA ASP A 156 7.29 28.14 25.08
C ASP A 156 7.71 29.62 24.93
N LYS A 157 8.73 29.90 24.11
CA LYS A 157 9.23 31.25 23.80
C LYS A 157 8.67 31.81 22.49
N GLY A 158 7.85 31.04 21.78
CA GLY A 158 7.25 31.41 20.51
C GLY A 158 8.16 31.21 19.28
N TYR A 159 9.33 30.60 19.44
CA TYR A 159 10.21 30.24 18.33
C TYR A 159 9.75 28.95 17.66
N TYR A 160 10.09 28.78 16.38
CA TYR A 160 9.82 27.54 15.65
C TYR A 160 10.51 26.37 16.33
N LYS A 161 9.72 25.37 16.72
CA LYS A 161 10.22 24.16 17.37
C LYS A 161 10.76 23.21 16.30
N ARG A 162 12.08 23.18 16.13
CA ARG A 162 12.77 22.18 15.31
C ARG A 162 13.31 21.08 16.20
N GLU A 163 12.80 19.87 16.06
CA GLU A 163 13.31 18.72 16.80
C GLU A 163 14.75 18.41 16.34
N PRO A 164 15.72 18.29 17.26
CA PRO A 164 17.04 17.81 16.90
C PRO A 164 16.92 16.37 16.37
N TYR A 165 17.65 16.05 15.30
CA TYR A 165 17.73 14.67 14.85
C TYR A 165 18.45 13.85 15.91
N ASN A 166 17.71 12.94 16.53
CA ASN A 166 18.26 11.96 17.44
C ASN A 166 18.42 10.64 16.67
N PRO A 167 19.65 10.15 16.43
CA PRO A 167 19.85 8.91 15.71
C PRO A 167 19.20 7.73 16.46
N PRO A 168 18.76 6.70 15.73
CA PRO A 168 18.15 5.53 16.34
C PRO A 168 19.14 4.85 17.32
N TRP A 169 18.59 4.10 18.28
CA TRP A 169 19.34 3.36 19.30
C TRP A 169 20.16 4.20 20.29
N GLY A 170 19.96 5.51 20.35
CA GLY A 170 20.64 6.37 21.34
C GLY A 170 22.13 6.60 21.07
N LEU A 171 22.61 6.32 19.85
CA LEU A 171 24.02 6.48 19.45
C LEU A 171 24.43 7.94 19.19
N GLY A 172 23.63 8.93 19.64
CA GLY A 172 23.88 10.36 19.37
C GLY A 172 25.23 10.87 19.87
N TRP A 173 25.79 10.25 20.91
CA TRP A 173 27.10 10.57 21.44
C TRP A 173 28.25 10.20 20.49
N LEU A 174 28.06 9.22 19.60
CA LEU A 174 29.10 8.71 18.70
C LEU A 174 29.12 9.47 17.37
N VAL A 175 27.94 9.85 16.86
CA VAL A 175 27.77 10.44 15.51
C VAL A 175 27.65 11.97 15.56
N GLY A 176 27.47 12.56 16.74
CA GLY A 176 27.18 13.98 16.90
C GLY A 176 25.73 14.33 16.55
N PRO A 177 25.32 15.60 16.76
CA PRO A 177 23.98 16.05 16.41
C PRO A 177 23.79 16.04 14.90
N GLY A 178 22.76 15.33 14.42
CA GLY A 178 22.37 15.37 13.01
C GLY A 178 21.69 16.69 12.64
N PRO A 179 21.40 16.91 11.34
CA PRO A 179 20.64 18.08 10.89
C PRO A 179 19.28 18.13 11.61
N ALA A 180 18.83 19.34 11.97
CA ALA A 180 17.51 19.50 12.60
C ALA A 180 16.41 18.93 11.69
N ARG A 181 15.40 18.30 12.29
CA ARG A 181 14.24 17.81 11.54
C ARG A 181 13.49 18.99 10.89
N PRO A 182 12.85 18.76 9.74
CA PRO A 182 12.02 19.78 9.10
C PRO A 182 10.92 20.25 10.05
N LEU A 183 10.56 21.53 9.95
CA LEU A 183 9.47 22.11 10.75
C LEU A 183 8.15 21.40 10.41
N ARG A 184 7.34 21.09 11.43
CA ARG A 184 6.03 20.47 11.29
C ARG A 184 4.95 21.52 11.46
N TYR A 185 3.93 21.44 10.60
CA TYR A 185 2.72 22.23 10.66
C TYR A 185 1.56 21.29 10.95
N HIS A 186 0.78 21.63 11.98
CA HIS A 186 -0.37 20.86 12.43
C HIS A 186 -1.66 21.61 12.13
N ASP A 187 -2.68 20.89 11.69
CA ASP A 187 -4.04 21.41 11.64
C ASP A 187 -4.82 21.04 12.92
N PRO A 188 -6.05 21.57 13.09
CA PRO A 188 -6.90 21.23 14.24
C PRO A 188 -7.29 19.75 14.34
N GLU A 189 -7.26 19.02 13.22
CA GLU A 189 -7.60 17.59 13.15
C GLU A 189 -6.39 16.67 13.49
N GLY A 190 -5.19 17.26 13.67
CA GLY A 190 -3.96 16.54 13.98
C GLY A 190 -3.22 16.00 12.76
N ARG A 191 -3.62 16.37 11.54
CA ARG A 191 -2.88 16.13 10.29
C ARG A 191 -1.59 16.95 10.31
N VAL A 192 -0.54 16.39 9.71
CA VAL A 192 0.80 16.99 9.72
C VAL A 192 1.27 17.26 8.30
N MET A 193 1.78 18.47 8.08
CA MET A 193 2.52 18.87 6.90
C MET A 193 3.95 19.25 7.31
N THR A 194 4.95 18.83 6.56
CA THR A 194 6.36 19.08 6.89
C THR A 194 6.98 20.11 5.94
N GLU A 195 7.98 20.85 6.41
CA GLU A 195 8.69 21.88 5.63
C GLU A 195 9.29 21.36 4.31
N ASP A 196 9.72 20.09 4.29
CA ASP A 196 10.28 19.39 3.13
C ASP A 196 9.22 18.82 2.18
N ALA A 197 7.98 18.66 2.64
CA ALA A 197 6.84 18.18 1.86
C ALA A 197 5.67 19.16 1.97
N ILE A 198 5.96 20.47 1.83
CA ILE A 198 4.94 21.51 1.92
C ILE A 198 3.85 21.29 0.86
N GLY A 199 2.60 21.59 1.20
CA GLY A 199 1.46 21.30 0.34
C GLY A 199 1.14 19.79 0.23
N GLN A 200 1.78 18.93 1.01
CA GLN A 200 1.43 17.51 1.09
C GLN A 200 0.96 17.16 2.50
N VAL A 201 -0.17 16.48 2.60
CA VAL A 201 -0.72 16.02 3.87
C VAL A 201 -0.86 14.50 3.83
N THR A 202 -0.23 13.83 4.77
CA THR A 202 -0.28 12.38 4.90
C THR A 202 -1.34 12.00 5.93
N THR A 203 -2.37 11.28 5.51
CA THR A 203 -3.45 10.81 6.39
C THR A 203 -3.45 9.28 6.48
N PHE A 204 -3.75 8.75 7.66
CA PHE A 204 -3.86 7.30 7.86
C PHE A 204 -5.28 6.82 7.52
N ARG A 205 -5.38 5.84 6.61
CA ARG A 205 -6.65 5.27 6.15
C ARG A 205 -7.00 4.03 6.96
N TRP A 206 -7.60 4.23 8.14
CA TRP A 206 -7.99 3.15 9.03
C TRP A 206 -8.87 2.08 8.37
N GLY A 207 -9.87 2.50 7.58
CA GLY A 207 -10.74 1.56 6.88
C GLY A 207 -9.97 0.66 5.90
N LEU A 208 -9.05 1.25 5.13
CA LEU A 208 -8.24 0.50 4.18
C LEU A 208 -7.27 -0.46 4.90
N PHE A 209 -6.65 0.01 5.99
CA PHE A 209 -5.80 -0.82 6.84
C PHE A 209 -6.54 -2.03 7.39
N LEU A 210 -7.76 -1.86 7.94
CA LEU A 210 -8.55 -2.94 8.50
C LEU A 210 -8.98 -3.96 7.46
N VAL A 211 -9.43 -3.51 6.28
CA VAL A 211 -9.79 -4.42 5.18
C VAL A 211 -8.58 -5.19 4.70
N ASN A 212 -7.42 -4.53 4.55
CA ASN A 212 -6.19 -5.19 4.12
C ASN A 212 -5.71 -6.23 5.14
N LEU A 213 -5.78 -5.89 6.43
CA LEU A 213 -5.47 -6.82 7.52
C LEU A 213 -6.41 -8.05 7.48
N LEU A 214 -7.71 -7.84 7.31
CA LEU A 214 -8.69 -8.91 7.24
C LEU A 214 -8.44 -9.83 6.03
N LEU A 215 -8.16 -9.27 4.85
CA LEU A 215 -7.82 -10.04 3.66
C LEU A 215 -6.61 -10.94 3.90
N ASN A 216 -5.56 -10.44 4.55
CA ASN A 216 -4.38 -11.23 4.88
C ASN A 216 -4.68 -12.32 5.91
N LEU A 217 -5.52 -12.06 6.91
CA LEU A 217 -5.94 -13.07 7.89
C LEU A 217 -6.79 -14.17 7.23
N VAL A 218 -7.71 -13.81 6.35
CA VAL A 218 -8.53 -14.77 5.58
C VAL A 218 -7.64 -15.60 4.67
N HIS A 219 -6.63 -15.00 4.03
CA HIS A 219 -5.67 -15.71 3.19
C HIS A 219 -4.89 -16.76 3.99
N LEU A 220 -4.38 -16.39 5.17
CA LEU A 220 -3.69 -17.33 6.06
C LEU A 220 -4.63 -18.45 6.54
N ALA A 221 -5.85 -18.10 6.95
CA ALA A 221 -6.85 -19.08 7.38
C ALA A 221 -7.24 -20.03 6.25
N LEU A 222 -7.35 -19.53 5.01
CA LEU A 222 -7.61 -20.33 3.82
C LEU A 222 -6.50 -21.35 3.57
N TRP A 223 -5.23 -20.92 3.66
CA TRP A 223 -4.09 -21.83 3.57
C TRP A 223 -4.11 -22.89 4.67
N PHE A 224 -4.43 -22.49 5.91
CA PHE A 224 -4.56 -23.41 7.03
C PHE A 224 -5.64 -24.46 6.77
N VAL A 225 -6.83 -24.06 6.35
CA VAL A 225 -7.93 -24.98 6.03
C VAL A 225 -7.55 -25.90 4.86
N CYS A 226 -6.91 -25.37 3.81
CA CYS A 226 -6.46 -26.17 2.67
C CYS A 226 -5.47 -27.27 3.09
N PHE A 227 -4.43 -26.93 3.85
CA PHE A 227 -3.45 -27.92 4.32
C PHE A 227 -4.03 -28.87 5.36
N TRP A 228 -4.84 -28.37 6.28
CA TRP A 228 -5.49 -29.19 7.29
C TRP A 228 -6.37 -30.26 6.65
N LEU A 229 -7.17 -29.87 5.65
CA LEU A 229 -7.94 -30.81 4.87
C LEU A 229 -7.00 -31.72 4.09
N LEU A 230 -6.20 -31.21 3.16
CA LEU A 230 -5.35 -32.01 2.26
C LEU A 230 -4.57 -33.09 2.99
N LEU A 231 -3.83 -32.67 4.02
CA LEU A 231 -2.84 -33.50 4.64
C LEU A 231 -3.43 -34.37 5.77
N ARG A 232 -4.63 -34.04 6.27
CA ARG A 232 -5.23 -34.62 7.49
C ARG A 232 -4.28 -34.57 8.69
N TYR A 233 -3.36 -33.61 8.69
CA TYR A 233 -2.31 -33.49 9.70
C TYR A 233 -2.83 -32.96 11.02
N GLN A 234 -2.02 -33.18 12.06
CA GLN A 234 -2.13 -32.43 13.31
C GLN A 234 -2.02 -30.92 13.02
N TRP A 235 -2.79 -30.14 13.78
CA TRP A 235 -2.92 -28.69 13.62
C TRP A 235 -1.59 -27.93 13.51
N PRO A 236 -0.52 -28.24 14.29
CA PRO A 236 0.73 -27.50 14.21
C PRO A 236 1.41 -27.59 12.83
N HIS A 237 1.38 -28.76 12.18
CA HIS A 237 1.98 -28.94 10.86
C HIS A 237 1.22 -28.18 9.78
N ALA A 238 -0.13 -28.25 9.82
CA ALA A 238 -0.97 -27.50 8.90
C ALA A 238 -0.76 -25.98 9.05
N LEU A 239 -0.67 -25.50 10.29
CA LEU A 239 -0.43 -24.08 10.57
C LEU A 239 0.97 -23.63 10.13
N GLY A 240 2.01 -24.44 10.39
CA GLY A 240 3.37 -24.14 9.94
C GLY A 240 3.49 -24.05 8.42
N LEU A 241 2.94 -25.02 7.69
CA LEU A 241 2.91 -25.00 6.22
C LEU A 241 2.07 -23.84 5.68
N ALA A 242 0.91 -23.57 6.30
CA ALA A 242 0.07 -22.46 5.92
C ALA A 242 0.78 -21.13 6.06
N PHE A 243 1.53 -20.92 7.15
CA PHE A 243 2.31 -19.71 7.34
C PHE A 243 3.43 -19.56 6.30
N CYS A 244 4.18 -20.63 6.01
CA CYS A 244 5.23 -20.61 4.98
C CYS A 244 4.68 -20.27 3.59
N PHE A 245 3.59 -20.94 3.17
CA PHE A 245 2.97 -20.69 1.88
C PHE A 245 2.28 -19.32 1.84
N TRP A 246 1.66 -18.88 2.93
CA TRP A 246 1.09 -17.54 3.03
C TRP A 246 2.17 -16.48 2.83
N ILE A 247 3.34 -16.58 3.47
CA ILE A 247 4.46 -15.65 3.23
C ILE A 247 4.91 -15.70 1.78
N LEU A 248 5.18 -16.90 1.24
CA LEU A 248 5.65 -17.07 -0.13
C LEU A 248 4.70 -16.42 -1.13
N MET A 249 3.40 -16.68 -1.00
CA MET A 249 2.37 -16.13 -1.88
C MET A 249 2.23 -14.62 -1.73
N THR A 250 2.30 -14.11 -0.49
CA THR A 250 2.14 -12.69 -0.18
C THR A 250 3.32 -11.87 -0.72
N VAL A 251 4.55 -12.40 -0.64
CA VAL A 251 5.74 -11.70 -1.13
C VAL A 251 5.90 -11.85 -2.65
N ALA A 252 5.71 -13.05 -3.20
CA ALA A 252 6.01 -13.31 -4.61
C ALA A 252 4.82 -13.08 -5.54
N ILE A 253 3.67 -13.69 -5.24
CA ILE A 253 2.55 -13.76 -6.20
C ILE A 253 1.67 -12.52 -6.12
N ILE A 254 1.30 -12.06 -4.91
CA ILE A 254 0.43 -10.87 -4.77
C ILE A 254 1.11 -9.64 -5.38
N HIS A 255 2.39 -9.42 -5.11
CA HIS A 255 3.13 -8.28 -5.68
C HIS A 255 3.22 -8.37 -7.21
N MET A 256 3.47 -9.56 -7.76
CA MET A 256 3.50 -9.76 -9.20
C MET A 256 2.13 -9.51 -9.85
N LEU A 257 1.05 -10.00 -9.23
CA LEU A 257 -0.31 -9.76 -9.71
C LEU A 257 -0.69 -8.28 -9.64
N ALA A 258 -0.31 -7.59 -8.56
CA ALA A 258 -0.51 -6.15 -8.43
C ALA A 258 0.28 -5.36 -9.49
N ALA A 259 1.54 -5.73 -9.74
CA ALA A 259 2.37 -5.11 -10.77
C ALA A 259 1.80 -5.31 -12.19
N MET A 260 1.27 -6.49 -12.51
CA MET A 260 0.62 -6.73 -13.80
C MET A 260 -0.67 -5.92 -13.94
N ALA A 261 -1.40 -5.71 -12.84
CA ALA A 261 -2.57 -4.84 -12.84
C ALA A 261 -2.19 -3.35 -12.99
N THR A 262 -1.01 -2.92 -12.55
CA THR A 262 -0.58 -1.50 -12.61
C THR A 262 -0.01 -1.07 -13.95
N GLN A 263 0.65 -1.97 -14.71
CA GLN A 263 1.44 -1.62 -15.90
C GLN A 263 0.64 -1.04 -17.10
N LYS A 264 -0.69 -1.08 -17.11
CA LYS A 264 -1.51 -0.66 -18.28
C LYS A 264 -2.72 0.23 -17.95
N GLY A 265 -2.78 0.77 -16.74
CA GLY A 265 -3.80 1.76 -16.32
C GLY A 265 -3.39 3.19 -16.62
#